data_AF-A0A2V2A9A5-F1
#
_entry.id   AF-A0A2V2A9A5-F1
#
_cell.length_a   1.000
_cell.length_b   1.000
_cell.length_c   1.000
_cell.angle_alpha   90.00
_cell.angle_beta   90.00
_cell.angle_gamma   90.00
#
_symmetry.space_group_name_H-M   'P 1'
#
loop_
_entity.id
_entity.type
_entity.pdbx_description
1 polymer ?
#
loop_
_entity_poly.entity_id
_entity_poly.type
_entity_poly.pdbx_seq_one_letter_code
_entity_poly.pdbx_strand_id
1 'polypeptide(L)' 'MMKVDKKLKRAFQIEIVETLNNIVEVNAENEQEALLKAQDMYHNEEVILYPDDFIDTKFNIFKYD' A
#
# COMPACT_ATOMS: atom_id res chain seq x y z
N MET A 1 -33.01 39.20 -12.19
CA MET A 1 -33.08 37.75 -11.92
C MET A 1 -31.65 37.22 -11.87
N MET A 2 -31.08 37.06 -10.67
CA MET A 2 -29.72 36.54 -10.50
C MET A 2 -29.76 35.03 -10.74
N LYS A 3 -29.10 34.56 -11.80
CA LYS A 3 -28.86 33.14 -12.01
C LYS A 3 -27.90 32.70 -10.90
N VAL A 4 -28.39 31.86 -10.00
CA VAL A 4 -27.55 31.21 -9.00
C VAL A 4 -26.71 30.18 -9.76
N ASP A 5 -25.43 30.48 -9.96
CA ASP A 5 -24.46 29.54 -10.54
C ASP A 5 -24.36 28.32 -9.62
N LYS A 6 -25.14 27.29 -9.94
CA LYS A 6 -25.06 25.99 -9.29
C LYS A 6 -23.73 25.38 -9.69
N LYS A 7 -22.69 25.59 -8.87
CA LYS A 7 -21.35 25.03 -9.04
C LYS A 7 -21.46 23.54 -9.36
N LEU A 8 -21.11 23.15 -10.59
CA LEU A 8 -21.12 21.76 -11.03
C LEU A 8 -20.21 20.94 -10.11
N LYS A 9 -20.78 20.02 -9.34
CA LYS A 9 -20.00 19.01 -8.62
C LYS A 9 -19.47 18.01 -9.65
N ARG A 10 -18.16 17.79 -9.64
CA ARG A 10 -17.49 16.78 -10.48
C ARG A 10 -17.14 15.59 -9.59
N ALA A 11 -17.34 14.39 -10.08
CA ALA A 11 -16.83 13.18 -9.43
C ALA A 11 -15.34 13.03 -9.74
N PHE A 12 -14.57 12.64 -8.74
CA PHE A 12 -13.14 12.34 -8.85
C PHE A 12 -12.90 10.94 -8.34
N GLN A 13 -12.02 10.20 -9.01
CA GLN A 13 -11.50 8.94 -8.50
C GLN A 13 -10.21 9.23 -7.76
N ILE A 14 -10.11 8.74 -6.52
CA ILE A 14 -8.95 8.89 -5.66
C ILE A 14 -8.41 7.49 -5.40
N GLU A 15 -7.16 7.25 -5.76
CA GLU A 15 -6.41 6.06 -5.37
C GLU A 15 -5.88 6.26 -3.95
N ILE A 16 -6.07 5.25 -3.11
CA ILE A 16 -5.56 5.20 -1.74
C ILE A 16 -4.61 4.01 -1.68
N VAL A 17 -3.35 4.26 -1.33
CA VAL A 17 -2.32 3.23 -1.19
C VAL A 17 -1.84 3.22 0.25
N GLU A 18 -1.95 2.08 0.92
CA GLU A 18 -1.37 1.84 2.24
C GLU A 18 -0.06 1.06 2.11
N THR A 19 0.89 1.36 2.99
CA THR A 19 2.13 0.60 3.13
C THR A 19 2.16 -0.03 4.52
N LEU A 20 2.23 -1.36 4.57
CA LEU A 20 2.45 -2.14 5.79
C LEU A 20 3.91 -2.63 5.81
N ASN A 21 4.52 -2.67 6.99
CA ASN A 21 5.92 -3.06 7.14
C ASN A 21 6.15 -3.86 8.43
N ASN A 22 6.83 -4.99 8.31
CA ASN A 22 7.33 -5.77 9.43
C ASN A 22 8.76 -6.23 9.13
N ILE A 23 9.61 -6.27 10.15
CA ILE A 23 11.01 -6.69 10.05
C ILE A 23 11.12 -8.11 10.60
N VAL A 24 11.58 -9.03 9.77
CA VAL A 24 11.76 -10.44 10.15
C VAL A 24 13.24 -10.82 10.19
N GLU A 25 13.59 -11.64 11.16
CA GLU A 25 14.93 -12.20 11.29
C GLU A 25 14.99 -13.55 10.56
N VAL A 26 16.01 -13.74 9.73
CA VAL A 26 16.18 -14.94 8.91
C VAL A 26 17.61 -15.46 9.05
N ASN A 27 17.73 -16.76 9.34
CA ASN A 27 19.02 -17.44 9.34
C ASN A 27 19.36 -17.92 7.92
N ALA A 28 20.48 -17.45 7.36
CA ALA A 28 20.95 -17.78 6.02
C ALA A 28 22.48 -17.66 5.91
N GLU A 29 23.08 -18.32 4.92
CA GLU A 29 24.52 -18.33 4.68
C GLU A 29 24.99 -17.05 3.97
N ASN A 30 24.09 -16.38 3.25
CA ASN A 30 24.36 -15.15 2.50
C ASN A 30 23.09 -14.30 2.32
N GLU A 31 23.27 -13.07 1.83
CA GLU A 31 22.18 -12.10 1.65
C GLU A 31 21.13 -12.57 0.62
N GLN A 32 21.56 -13.23 -0.47
CA GLN A 32 20.64 -13.72 -1.50
C GLN A 32 19.71 -14.81 -0.95
N GLU A 33 20.27 -15.76 -0.19
CA GLU A 33 19.50 -16.80 0.48
C GLU A 33 18.57 -16.21 1.56
N ALA A 34 19.02 -15.22 2.33
CA ALA A 34 18.19 -14.53 3.33
C ALA A 34 16.95 -13.90 2.67
N LEU A 35 17.14 -13.22 1.54
CA LEU A 35 16.06 -12.58 0.80
C LEU A 35 15.07 -13.60 0.23
N LEU A 36 15.56 -14.72 -0.33
CA LEU A 36 14.71 -15.79 -0.84
C LEU A 36 13.86 -16.41 0.28
N LYS A 37 14.48 -16.71 1.43
CA LYS A 37 13.76 -17.24 2.60
C LYS A 37 12.69 -16.26 3.11
N ALA A 38 12.98 -14.97 3.19
CA ALA A 38 11.99 -13.97 3.59
C ALA A 38 10.79 -13.92 2.63
N GLN A 39 11.03 -14.04 1.32
CA GLN A 39 9.95 -14.12 0.32
C GLN A 39 9.12 -15.40 0.47
N ASP A 40 9.78 -16.55 0.68
CA ASP A 40 9.10 -17.82 0.89
C ASP A 40 8.24 -17.80 2.16
N MET A 41 8.75 -17.25 3.27
CA MET A 41 7.99 -17.07 4.52
C MET A 41 6.73 -16.23 4.31
N TYR A 42 6.83 -15.16 3.52
CA TYR A 42 5.67 -14.32 3.20
C TYR A 42 4.67 -15.03 2.28
N HIS A 43 5.14 -15.70 1.22
CA HIS A 43 4.28 -16.42 0.27
C HIS A 43 3.60 -17.65 0.89
N ASN A 44 4.23 -18.27 1.88
CA ASN A 44 3.69 -19.41 2.61
C ASN A 44 2.88 -18.99 3.85
N GLU A 45 2.60 -17.68 4.02
CA GLU A 45 1.83 -17.13 5.15
C GLU A 45 2.45 -17.41 6.54
N GLU A 46 3.75 -17.71 6.61
CA GLU A 46 4.49 -17.82 7.88
C GLU A 46 4.72 -16.42 8.50
N VAL A 47 4.79 -15.40 7.64
CA VAL A 47 4.80 -13.98 8.02
C VAL A 47 3.58 -13.32 7.41
N ILE A 48 2.71 -12.78 8.27
CA ILE A 48 1.50 -12.07 7.86
C ILE A 48 1.62 -10.64 8.36
N LEU A 49 1.44 -9.68 7.45
CA LEU A 49 1.33 -8.26 7.81
C LEU A 49 -0.11 -7.96 8.21
N TYR A 50 -0.27 -7.31 9.36
CA TYR A 50 -1.56 -6.92 9.91
C TYR A 50 -1.76 -5.41 9.79
N PRO A 51 -3.00 -4.92 9.96
CA PRO A 51 -3.26 -3.47 9.98
C PRO A 51 -2.41 -2.69 10.99
N ASP A 52 -1.98 -3.32 12.08
CA ASP A 52 -1.11 -2.70 13.08
C ASP A 52 0.34 -2.47 12.57
N ASP A 53 0.75 -3.13 11.48
CA ASP A 53 2.03 -2.92 10.79
C ASP A 53 2.02 -1.70 9.84
N PHE A 54 0.96 -0.89 9.89
CA PHE A 54 0.78 0.29 9.06
C PHE A 54 1.85 1.36 9.29
N ILE A 55 2.44 1.87 8.21
CA ILE A 55 3.48 2.92 8.28
C ILE A 55 3.21 4.17 7.43
N ASP A 56 2.41 4.08 6.36
CA ASP A 56 2.14 5.24 5.48
C ASP A 56 0.88 5.07 4.63
N THR A 57 0.23 6.20 4.30
CA THR A 57 -0.89 6.27 3.34
C THR A 57 -0.63 7.36 2.30
N LYS A 58 -0.83 7.04 1.02
CA LYS A 58 -0.78 8.00 -0.09
C LYS A 58 -2.16 8.13 -0.73
N PHE A 59 -2.49 9.37 -1.12
CA PHE A 59 -3.73 9.72 -1.79
C PHE A 59 -3.40 10.36 -3.15
N ASN A 60 -3.77 9.69 -4.23
CA ASN A 60 -3.49 10.15 -5.58
C ASN A 60 -4.81 10.43 -6.32
N ILE A 61 -4.86 11.51 -7.10
CA ILE A 61 -5.96 11.66 -8.06
C ILE A 61 -5.73 10.65 -9.17
N PHE A 62 -6.61 9.66 -9.26
CA PHE A 62 -6.56 8.69 -10.36
C PHE A 62 -7.10 9.36 -11.63
N LYS A 63 -6.25 9.38 -12.66
CA LYS A 63 -6.62 9.83 -14.01
C LYS A 63 -6.47 8.62 -14.92
N TYR A 64 -7.52 8.24 -15.63
CA TYR A 64 -7.35 7.36 -16.79
C TYR A 64 -6.48 8.11 -17.80
N ASP A 65 -5.36 7.51 -18.19
CA ASP A 65 -4.60 7.95 -19.37
C ASP A 65 -5.30 7.53 -20.67
#